data_AF-A0A6H2BUT6-F1
#
_entry.id   AF-A0A6H2BUT6-F1
#
_cell.length_a   1.000
_cell.length_b   1.000
_cell.length_c   1.000
_cell.angle_alpha   90.00
_cell.angle_beta   90.00
_cell.angle_gamma   90.00
#
_symmetry.space_group_name_H-M   'P 1'
#
loop_
_entity.id
_entity.type
_entity.pdbx_description
1 polymer ?
#
loop_
_entity_poly.entity_id
_entity_poly.type
_entity_poly.pdbx_seq_one_letter_code
_entity_poly.pdbx_strand_id
1 'polypeptide(L)'
;MTRFIHDQFAKQYLTELLTPYGEVETSKDITAEVRQIDLLFMGDINQRIREANGRLKANCFGVTIEQIGSKLYLRATLPPKPSSSKSKPYQQKISITSANNEGVKISEREAKKLSIRLDAKTFDWADYIVIPDNVKTIGSLILDFEKDYFNRRERNFKTETTWQVEYQTVFKILPVGKILDAEICRQAILSTKPDTRTRQRLCMVCGLLAKFAKITFDPSPYKGNYSPKSRSPRLSLSFFVVNCFRIAVELRTPND
;
A
#
# COMPACT_ATOMS: atom_id res chain seq x y z
N MET A 1 37.22 -56.21 18.93
CA MET A 1 36.61 -56.42 17.60
C MET A 1 35.07 -56.39 17.57
N THR A 2 34.36 -56.57 18.70
CA THR A 2 32.87 -56.65 18.72
C THR A 2 32.15 -55.30 18.64
N ARG A 3 32.79 -54.18 19.05
CA ARG A 3 32.16 -52.84 18.96
C ARG A 3 31.75 -52.44 17.54
N PHE A 4 32.49 -52.89 16.52
CA PHE A 4 32.28 -52.49 15.13
C PHE A 4 31.02 -53.11 14.51
N ILE A 5 30.74 -54.39 14.83
CA ILE A 5 29.57 -55.11 14.30
C ILE A 5 28.28 -54.54 14.91
N HIS A 6 28.27 -54.28 16.22
CA HIS A 6 27.11 -53.68 16.89
C HIS A 6 26.86 -52.24 16.44
N ASP A 7 27.92 -51.46 16.20
CA ASP A 7 27.82 -50.10 15.68
C ASP A 7 27.24 -50.08 14.25
N GLN A 8 27.73 -50.94 13.37
CA GLN A 8 27.23 -51.05 12.00
C GLN A 8 25.77 -51.55 11.95
N PHE A 9 25.43 -52.50 12.82
CA PHE A 9 24.05 -52.98 12.96
C PHE A 9 23.11 -51.87 13.46
N ALA A 10 23.50 -51.12 14.48
CA ALA A 10 22.71 -50.02 15.01
C ALA A 10 22.51 -48.91 13.97
N LYS A 11 23.56 -48.57 13.20
CA LYS A 11 23.50 -47.59 12.11
C LYS A 11 22.52 -48.02 11.01
N GLN A 12 22.59 -49.27 10.56
CA GLN A 12 21.67 -49.80 9.55
C GLN A 12 20.23 -49.82 10.06
N TYR A 13 20.01 -50.32 11.27
CA TYR A 13 18.68 -50.42 11.87
C TYR A 13 18.03 -49.04 12.08
N LEU A 14 18.78 -48.07 12.61
CA LEU A 14 18.27 -46.71 12.80
C LEU A 14 18.05 -45.98 11.47
N THR A 15 18.89 -46.22 10.46
CA THR A 15 18.67 -45.69 9.12
C THR A 15 17.34 -46.19 8.57
N GLU A 16 17.10 -47.50 8.62
CA GLU A 16 15.86 -48.11 8.13
C GLU A 16 14.61 -47.57 8.87
N LEU A 17 14.68 -47.42 10.19
CA LEU A 17 13.58 -46.89 10.99
C LEU A 17 13.28 -45.40 10.76
N LEU A 18 14.32 -44.58 10.50
CA LEU A 18 14.20 -43.13 10.44
C LEU A 18 13.98 -42.59 9.03
N THR A 19 14.34 -43.35 7.99
CA THR A 19 14.14 -42.97 6.58
C THR A 19 12.71 -42.53 6.24
N PRO A 20 11.64 -43.14 6.80
CA PRO A 20 10.27 -42.68 6.55
C PRO A 20 9.94 -41.29 7.12
N TYR A 21 10.77 -40.77 8.02
CA TYR A 21 10.48 -39.57 8.82
C TYR A 21 11.42 -38.40 8.53
N GLY A 22 12.41 -38.54 7.64
CA GLY A 22 13.37 -37.48 7.33
C GLY A 22 14.65 -37.95 6.66
N GLU A 23 15.61 -37.05 6.54
CA GLU A 23 16.94 -37.34 6.00
C GLU A 23 17.88 -37.84 7.10
N VAL A 24 18.59 -38.94 6.83
CA VAL A 24 19.56 -39.56 7.75
C VAL A 24 20.95 -39.51 7.12
N GLU A 25 21.90 -38.92 7.83
CA GLU A 25 23.33 -38.94 7.46
C GLU A 25 24.10 -39.74 8.52
N THR A 26 24.85 -40.75 8.08
CA THR A 26 25.72 -41.56 8.95
C THR A 26 27.15 -41.01 8.96
N SER A 27 27.78 -40.95 10.14
CA SER A 27 29.19 -40.59 10.32
C SER A 27 29.59 -39.21 9.77
N LYS A 28 28.98 -38.13 10.29
CA LYS A 28 29.27 -36.74 9.88
C LYS A 28 30.35 -36.09 10.76
N ASP A 29 31.36 -35.50 10.13
CA ASP A 29 32.44 -34.77 10.80
C ASP A 29 32.14 -33.26 10.87
N ILE A 30 32.24 -32.64 12.05
CA ILE A 30 32.04 -31.19 12.23
C ILE A 30 33.38 -30.51 12.53
N THR A 31 33.71 -29.45 11.77
CA THR A 31 34.93 -28.67 11.96
C THR A 31 34.75 -27.56 12.99
N ALA A 32 35.39 -27.72 14.14
CA ALA A 32 35.88 -26.66 15.04
C ALA A 32 36.79 -27.30 16.12
N GLU A 33 36.45 -28.53 16.52
CA GLU A 33 37.24 -29.54 17.23
C GLU A 33 36.63 -30.86 16.75
N VAL A 34 37.41 -31.83 16.25
CA VAL A 34 36.89 -33.02 15.55
C VAL A 34 35.93 -33.81 16.44
N ARG A 35 34.62 -33.55 16.30
CA ARG A 35 33.53 -34.29 16.94
C ARG A 35 32.79 -35.02 15.83
N GLN A 36 32.86 -36.34 15.86
CA GLN A 36 32.15 -37.22 14.93
C GLN A 36 30.74 -37.47 15.47
N ILE A 37 29.73 -37.24 14.63
CA ILE A 37 28.35 -37.62 14.91
C ILE A 37 28.08 -38.94 14.19
N ASP A 38 27.81 -40.00 14.93
CA ASP A 38 27.55 -41.33 14.39
C ASP A 38 26.31 -41.37 13.49
N LEU A 39 25.27 -40.63 13.86
CA LEU A 39 24.00 -40.52 13.12
C LEU A 39 23.40 -39.12 13.31
N LEU A 40 23.17 -38.42 12.21
CA LEU A 40 22.45 -37.15 12.16
C LEU A 40 21.10 -37.37 11.47
N PHE A 41 20.01 -37.11 12.18
CA PHE A 41 18.66 -37.17 11.63
C PHE A 41 18.05 -35.78 11.53
N MET A 42 17.63 -35.40 10.32
CA MET A 42 16.92 -34.17 10.04
C MET A 42 15.46 -34.52 9.74
N GLY A 43 14.59 -34.30 10.73
CA GLY A 43 13.17 -34.63 10.61
C GLY A 43 12.47 -33.88 9.48
N ASP A 44 11.55 -34.57 8.80
CA ASP A 44 10.71 -34.02 7.75
C ASP A 44 9.85 -32.88 8.30
N ILE A 45 10.03 -31.70 7.71
CA ILE A 45 9.28 -30.52 8.12
C ILE A 45 7.77 -30.72 7.96
N ASN A 46 7.33 -31.52 6.99
CA ASN A 46 5.91 -31.82 6.80
C ASN A 46 5.34 -32.63 7.96
N GLN A 47 6.12 -33.55 8.54
CA GLN A 47 5.71 -34.24 9.76
C GLN A 47 5.56 -33.27 10.93
N ARG A 48 6.50 -32.35 11.13
CA ARG A 48 6.39 -31.33 12.17
C ARG A 48 5.16 -30.44 11.99
N ILE A 49 4.85 -30.06 10.76
CA ILE A 49 3.64 -29.30 10.42
C ILE A 49 2.39 -30.12 10.75
N ARG A 50 2.36 -31.41 10.42
CA ARG A 50 1.26 -32.33 10.76
C ARG A 50 1.04 -32.41 12.27
N GLU A 51 2.10 -32.60 13.04
CA GLU A 51 2.03 -32.64 14.50
C GLU A 51 1.56 -31.30 15.10
N ALA A 52 2.08 -30.17 14.61
CA ALA A 52 1.65 -28.85 15.04
C ALA A 52 0.16 -28.60 14.73
N ASN A 53 -0.30 -28.97 13.53
CA ASN A 53 -1.72 -28.91 13.16
C ASN A 53 -2.59 -29.83 14.02
N GLY A 54 -2.09 -31.02 14.38
CA GLY A 54 -2.74 -31.91 15.33
C GLY A 54 -2.96 -31.25 16.70
N ARG A 55 -1.91 -30.59 17.24
CA ARG A 55 -2.00 -29.82 18.49
C ARG A 55 -2.99 -28.65 18.39
N LEU A 56 -3.00 -27.93 17.27
CA LEU A 56 -3.95 -26.83 17.05
C LEU A 56 -5.40 -27.34 17.02
N LYS A 57 -5.65 -28.42 16.29
CA LYS A 57 -6.97 -29.05 16.19
C LYS A 57 -7.46 -29.60 17.53
N ALA A 58 -6.58 -30.21 18.32
CA ALA A 58 -6.90 -30.73 19.65
C ALA A 58 -7.37 -29.64 20.63
N ASN A 59 -6.87 -28.41 20.47
CA ASN A 59 -7.26 -27.24 21.26
C ASN A 59 -8.36 -26.40 20.59
N CYS A 60 -9.01 -26.91 19.54
CA CYS A 60 -10.07 -26.23 18.78
C CYS A 60 -9.65 -24.88 18.16
N PHE A 61 -8.37 -24.66 17.90
CA PHE A 61 -7.93 -23.45 17.19
C PHE A 61 -8.32 -23.56 15.71
N GLY A 62 -9.09 -22.58 15.21
CA GLY A 62 -9.62 -22.54 13.83
C GLY A 62 -8.61 -22.17 12.75
N VAL A 63 -7.33 -22.50 12.94
CA VAL A 63 -6.21 -22.10 12.08
C VAL A 63 -5.38 -23.32 11.70
N THR A 64 -4.97 -23.41 10.43
CA THR A 64 -4.10 -24.48 9.91
C THR A 64 -2.79 -23.89 9.40
N ILE A 65 -1.66 -24.53 9.71
CA ILE A 65 -0.35 -24.22 9.14
C ILE A 65 -0.18 -24.98 7.83
N GLU A 66 0.19 -24.28 6.76
CA GLU A 66 0.49 -24.83 5.45
C GLU A 66 1.89 -24.39 4.98
N GLN A 67 2.58 -25.26 4.26
CA GLN A 67 3.81 -24.89 3.56
C GLN A 67 3.50 -24.58 2.09
N ILE A 68 4.00 -23.46 1.60
CA ILE A 68 3.99 -23.11 0.17
C ILE A 68 5.40 -22.68 -0.20
N GLY A 69 6.08 -23.53 -0.98
CA GLY A 69 7.50 -23.36 -1.30
C GLY A 69 8.36 -23.35 -0.04
N SER A 70 9.13 -22.28 0.15
CA SER A 70 10.04 -22.09 1.29
C SER A 70 9.42 -21.34 2.46
N LYS A 71 8.10 -21.05 2.46
CA LYS A 71 7.41 -20.28 3.50
C LYS A 71 6.23 -21.03 4.11
N LEU A 72 5.95 -20.70 5.36
CA LEU A 72 4.81 -21.17 6.13
C LEU A 72 3.72 -20.11 6.17
N TYR A 73 2.49 -20.59 5.97
CA TYR A 73 1.28 -19.79 5.92
C TYR A 73 0.29 -20.27 6.97
N LEU A 74 -0.43 -19.33 7.57
CA LEU A 74 -1.61 -19.62 8.38
C LEU A 74 -2.85 -19.49 7.53
N ARG A 75 -3.62 -20.57 7.40
CA ARG A 75 -4.91 -20.62 6.71
C ARG A 75 -6.04 -20.59 7.73
N ALA A 76 -6.91 -19.60 7.64
CA ALA A 76 -8.08 -19.44 8.50
C ALA A 76 -9.22 -18.71 7.75
N THR A 77 -10.42 -18.72 8.31
CA THR A 77 -11.53 -17.86 7.84
C THR A 77 -11.36 -16.47 8.45
N LEU A 78 -11.01 -15.49 7.62
CA LEU A 78 -10.65 -14.14 8.06
C LEU A 78 -11.66 -13.12 7.50
N PRO A 79 -11.83 -11.95 8.15
CA PRO A 79 -12.60 -10.86 7.58
C PRO A 79 -11.95 -10.38 6.27
N PRO A 80 -12.73 -9.86 5.32
CA PRO A 80 -12.19 -9.44 4.03
C PRO A 80 -11.10 -8.38 4.19
N LYS A 81 -10.07 -8.45 3.33
CA LYS A 81 -9.01 -7.43 3.28
C LYS A 81 -9.61 -6.07 2.90
N PRO A 82 -9.03 -4.95 3.37
CA PRO A 82 -9.54 -3.60 3.07
C PRO A 82 -9.56 -3.27 1.57
N SER A 83 -8.70 -3.90 0.76
CA SER A 83 -8.67 -3.75 -0.70
C SER A 83 -9.52 -4.76 -1.47
N SER A 84 -10.22 -5.67 -0.79
CA SER A 84 -11.01 -6.72 -1.44
C SER A 84 -12.44 -6.27 -1.72
N SER A 85 -13.02 -6.74 -2.82
CA SER A 85 -14.43 -6.53 -3.17
C SER A 85 -15.41 -7.41 -2.39
N LYS A 86 -14.92 -8.37 -1.60
CA LYS A 86 -15.78 -9.30 -0.84
C LYS A 86 -16.25 -8.65 0.46
N SER A 87 -17.53 -8.84 0.80
CA SER A 87 -18.12 -8.33 2.04
C SER A 87 -18.15 -9.36 3.19
N LYS A 88 -18.19 -10.66 2.87
CA LYS A 88 -18.25 -11.73 3.87
C LYS A 88 -16.86 -12.29 4.19
N PRO A 89 -16.63 -12.77 5.43
CA PRO A 89 -15.42 -13.52 5.78
C PRO A 89 -15.24 -14.72 4.85
N TYR A 90 -13.99 -15.01 4.50
CA TYR A 90 -13.65 -16.14 3.63
C TYR A 90 -12.29 -16.73 4.01
N GLN A 91 -12.01 -17.94 3.53
CA GLN A 91 -10.75 -18.60 3.80
C GLN A 91 -9.59 -17.83 3.14
N GLN A 92 -8.60 -17.48 3.94
CA GLN A 92 -7.45 -16.69 3.54
C GLN A 92 -6.17 -17.25 4.15
N LYS A 93 -5.03 -16.89 3.54
CA LYS A 93 -3.69 -17.33 3.96
C LYS A 93 -2.84 -16.12 4.34
N ILE A 94 -2.15 -16.19 5.47
CA ILE A 94 -1.19 -15.17 5.95
C ILE A 94 0.20 -15.81 5.99
N SER A 95 1.18 -15.22 5.28
CA SER A 95 2.58 -15.65 5.35
C SER A 95 3.18 -15.23 6.69
N ILE A 96 3.84 -16.16 7.40
CA ILE A 96 4.47 -15.86 8.69
C ILE A 96 5.99 -15.90 8.60
N THR A 97 6.56 -17.05 8.24
CA THR A 97 8.01 -17.28 8.34
C THR A 97 8.47 -18.34 7.34
N SER A 98 9.76 -18.61 7.30
CA SER A 98 10.36 -19.65 6.45
C SER A 98 10.01 -21.05 6.94
N ALA A 99 9.99 -22.00 6.01
CA ALA A 99 9.78 -23.42 6.28
C ALA A 99 11.06 -24.03 6.89
N ASN A 100 11.27 -23.79 8.17
CA ASN A 100 12.27 -24.46 8.98
C ASN A 100 11.69 -24.91 10.34
N ASN A 101 12.46 -25.69 11.07
CA ASN A 101 12.10 -26.27 12.37
C ASN A 101 11.54 -25.23 13.37
N GLU A 102 12.24 -24.11 13.48
CA GLU A 102 11.87 -22.99 14.36
C GLU A 102 10.67 -22.23 13.82
N GLY A 103 10.56 -22.11 12.51
CA GLY A 103 9.46 -21.49 11.80
C GLY A 103 8.15 -22.19 12.07
N VAL A 104 8.15 -23.52 12.19
CA VAL A 104 6.96 -24.28 12.61
C VAL A 104 6.53 -23.90 14.04
N LYS A 105 7.48 -23.79 14.99
CA LYS A 105 7.18 -23.39 16.38
C LYS A 105 6.63 -21.96 16.45
N ILE A 106 7.24 -21.04 15.69
CA ILE A 106 6.79 -19.65 15.58
C ILE A 106 5.38 -19.60 14.99
N SER A 107 5.13 -20.34 13.90
CA SER A 107 3.84 -20.42 13.25
C SER A 107 2.76 -20.99 14.17
N GLU A 108 3.09 -21.99 14.98
CA GLU A 108 2.17 -22.53 16.00
C GLU A 108 1.79 -21.47 17.04
N ARG A 109 2.77 -20.70 17.55
CA ARG A 109 2.52 -19.61 18.50
C ARG A 109 1.63 -18.52 17.89
N GLU A 110 1.93 -18.11 16.66
CA GLU A 110 1.16 -17.10 15.94
C GLU A 110 -0.25 -17.60 15.59
N ALA A 111 -0.42 -18.89 15.26
CA ALA A 111 -1.74 -19.49 15.04
C ALA A 111 -2.62 -19.41 16.29
N LYS A 112 -2.06 -19.67 17.48
CA LYS A 112 -2.77 -19.53 18.75
C LYS A 112 -3.20 -18.09 19.01
N LYS A 113 -2.27 -17.13 18.85
CA LYS A 113 -2.58 -15.69 18.98
C LYS A 113 -3.67 -15.25 17.99
N LEU A 114 -3.57 -15.70 16.74
CA LEU A 114 -4.54 -15.38 15.69
C LEU A 114 -5.94 -15.91 16.05
N SER A 115 -6.03 -17.16 16.52
CA SER A 115 -7.31 -17.74 16.92
C SER A 115 -7.95 -16.95 18.07
N ILE A 116 -7.18 -16.62 19.12
CA ILE A 116 -7.67 -15.83 20.26
C ILE A 116 -8.22 -14.47 19.78
N ARG A 117 -7.54 -13.80 18.84
CA ARG A 117 -8.01 -12.53 18.26
C ARG A 117 -9.28 -12.68 17.43
N LEU A 118 -9.43 -13.77 16.70
CA LEU A 118 -10.65 -14.06 15.95
C LEU A 118 -11.82 -14.33 16.88
N ASP A 119 -11.61 -15.10 17.95
CA ASP A 119 -12.62 -15.39 18.97
C ASP A 119 -13.05 -14.12 19.71
N ALA A 120 -12.09 -13.25 20.04
CA ALA A 120 -12.34 -11.95 20.64
C ALA A 120 -12.90 -10.90 19.66
N LYS A 121 -12.98 -11.20 18.36
CA LYS A 121 -13.35 -10.26 17.27
C LYS A 121 -12.49 -8.98 17.24
N THR A 122 -11.25 -9.06 17.71
CA THR A 122 -10.28 -7.95 17.76
C THR A 122 -9.23 -8.05 16.65
N PHE A 123 -9.45 -8.92 15.66
CA PHE A 123 -8.53 -9.08 14.55
C PHE A 123 -8.45 -7.81 13.68
N ASP A 124 -7.23 -7.34 13.45
CA ASP A 124 -6.92 -6.25 12.52
C ASP A 124 -5.90 -6.72 11.46
N TRP A 125 -6.15 -6.35 10.21
CA TRP A 125 -5.26 -6.62 9.09
C TRP A 125 -3.98 -5.77 9.14
N ALA A 126 -3.98 -4.64 9.85
CA ALA A 126 -2.81 -3.76 9.98
C ALA A 126 -1.58 -4.49 10.57
N ASP A 127 -1.79 -5.47 11.45
CA ASP A 127 -0.71 -6.26 12.08
C ASP A 127 0.03 -7.18 11.10
N TYR A 128 -0.60 -7.55 9.98
CA TYR A 128 -0.10 -8.59 9.07
C TYR A 128 0.17 -8.09 7.66
N ILE A 129 -0.43 -6.97 7.27
CA ILE A 129 -0.15 -6.31 6.01
C ILE A 129 1.06 -5.42 6.23
N VAL A 130 2.21 -5.82 5.68
CA VAL A 130 3.26 -4.85 5.37
C VAL A 130 2.67 -3.94 4.29
N ILE A 131 2.07 -2.82 4.68
CA ILE A 131 1.66 -1.80 3.74
C ILE A 131 2.98 -1.35 3.10
N PRO A 132 3.18 -1.53 1.78
CA PRO A 132 4.37 -0.96 1.18
C PRO A 132 4.29 0.55 1.44
N ASP A 133 5.35 1.13 2.00
CA ASP A 133 5.50 2.57 2.31
C ASP A 133 5.14 3.50 1.12
N ASN A 134 4.97 2.93 -0.07
CA ASN A 134 4.54 3.59 -1.29
C ASN A 134 3.04 3.85 -1.44
N VAL A 135 2.15 3.30 -0.59
CA VAL A 135 0.73 3.67 -0.67
C VAL A 135 0.48 4.92 0.17
N LYS A 136 0.93 6.05 -0.36
CA LYS A 136 0.70 7.36 0.24
C LYS A 136 -0.74 7.80 -0.06
N THR A 137 -1.47 8.15 0.99
CA THR A 137 -2.74 8.88 0.87
C THR A 137 -2.51 10.19 0.10
N ILE A 138 -3.54 10.73 -0.55
CA ILE A 138 -3.44 12.03 -1.23
C ILE A 138 -2.89 13.10 -0.29
N GLY A 139 -3.30 13.11 0.99
CA GLY A 139 -2.77 14.04 1.99
C GLY A 139 -1.26 13.94 2.20
N SER A 140 -0.71 12.73 2.38
CA SER A 140 0.74 12.56 2.54
C SER A 140 1.49 12.86 1.23
N LEU A 141 0.90 12.52 0.09
CA LEU A 141 1.44 12.86 -1.22
C LEU A 141 1.52 14.39 -1.43
N ILE A 142 0.51 15.15 -0.99
CA ILE A 142 0.52 16.62 -1.05
C ILE A 142 1.65 17.20 -0.20
N LEU A 143 1.85 16.68 1.02
CA LEU A 143 2.94 17.12 1.89
C LEU A 143 4.32 16.86 1.27
N ASP A 144 4.50 15.70 0.64
CA ASP A 144 5.74 15.38 -0.05
C ASP A 144 5.94 16.23 -1.30
N PHE A 145 4.86 16.52 -2.02
CA PHE A 145 4.88 17.40 -3.19
C PHE A 145 5.21 18.85 -2.82
N GLU A 146 4.71 19.34 -1.68
CA GLU A 146 5.07 20.65 -1.13
C GLU A 146 6.56 20.76 -0.80
N LYS A 147 7.09 19.74 -0.12
CA LYS A 147 8.52 19.66 0.18
C LYS A 147 9.36 19.65 -1.10
N ASP A 148 9.01 18.84 -2.09
CA ASP A 148 9.71 18.80 -3.38
C ASP A 148 9.64 20.15 -4.13
N TYR A 149 8.50 20.83 -4.08
CA TYR A 149 8.33 22.15 -4.70
C TYR A 149 9.27 23.20 -4.09
N PHE A 150 9.35 23.28 -2.76
CA PHE A 150 10.22 24.24 -2.05
C PHE A 150 11.69 23.80 -1.93
N ASN A 151 11.99 22.52 -2.15
CA ASN A 151 13.37 22.07 -2.33
C ASN A 151 13.95 22.56 -3.67
N ARG A 152 13.10 22.72 -4.69
CA ARG A 152 13.51 23.22 -6.02
C ARG A 152 13.47 24.75 -6.12
N ARG A 153 12.73 25.42 -5.23
CA ARG A 153 12.45 26.85 -5.30
C ARG A 153 12.59 27.49 -3.93
N GLU A 154 13.31 28.61 -3.86
CA GLU A 154 13.38 29.39 -2.64
C GLU A 154 11.99 29.88 -2.19
N ARG A 155 11.76 29.84 -0.88
CA ARG A 155 10.50 30.25 -0.25
C ARG A 155 10.47 31.77 -0.09
N ASN A 156 10.00 32.45 -1.14
CA ASN A 156 9.86 33.90 -1.23
C ASN A 156 8.37 34.25 -1.34
N PHE A 157 7.99 35.50 -1.03
CA PHE A 157 6.58 35.93 -1.06
C PHE A 157 5.84 35.56 -2.38
N LYS A 158 6.52 35.69 -3.53
CA LYS A 158 5.96 35.34 -4.84
C LYS A 158 5.73 33.84 -5.02
N THR A 159 6.66 32.99 -4.57
CA THR A 159 6.56 31.52 -4.71
C THR A 159 5.52 30.96 -3.73
N GLU A 160 5.41 31.55 -2.54
CA GLU A 160 4.36 31.26 -1.54
C GLU A 160 2.96 31.63 -2.06
N THR A 161 2.80 32.85 -2.60
CA THR A 161 1.52 33.30 -3.16
C THR A 161 1.08 32.39 -4.31
N THR A 162 2.03 31.97 -5.14
CA THR A 162 1.75 31.04 -6.25
C THR A 162 1.30 29.68 -5.72
N TRP A 163 1.96 29.15 -4.69
CA TRP A 163 1.59 27.89 -4.03
C TRP A 163 0.16 27.94 -3.49
N GLN A 164 -0.18 28.97 -2.72
CA GLN A 164 -1.51 29.14 -2.14
C GLN A 164 -2.61 29.30 -3.20
N VAL A 165 -2.40 30.17 -4.20
CA VAL A 165 -3.43 30.51 -5.18
C VAL A 165 -3.63 29.40 -6.22
N GLU A 166 -2.55 28.81 -6.73
CA GLU A 166 -2.63 27.86 -7.84
C GLU A 166 -2.76 26.40 -7.36
N TYR A 167 -2.01 26.01 -6.32
CA TYR A 167 -1.93 24.61 -5.89
C TYR A 167 -2.89 24.31 -4.74
N GLN A 168 -2.84 25.09 -3.65
CA GLN A 168 -3.65 24.83 -2.45
C GLN A 168 -5.16 24.90 -2.74
N THR A 169 -5.58 25.79 -3.65
CA THR A 169 -6.98 25.87 -4.11
C THR A 169 -7.45 24.55 -4.75
N VAL A 170 -6.57 23.83 -5.46
CA VAL A 170 -6.90 22.53 -6.06
C VAL A 170 -6.89 21.43 -5.01
N PHE A 171 -5.91 21.43 -4.10
CA PHE A 171 -5.80 20.41 -3.06
C PHE A 171 -6.99 20.39 -2.09
N LYS A 172 -7.64 21.54 -1.87
CA LYS A 172 -8.89 21.63 -1.09
C LYS A 172 -10.07 20.87 -1.73
N ILE A 173 -10.04 20.63 -3.04
CA ILE A 173 -11.10 19.95 -3.78
C ILE A 173 -10.86 18.42 -3.78
N LEU A 174 -9.61 17.97 -3.62
CA LEU A 174 -9.26 16.55 -3.69
C LEU A 174 -9.56 15.81 -2.37
N PRO A 175 -9.99 14.53 -2.43
CA PRO A 175 -10.30 13.75 -1.23
C PRO A 175 -9.01 13.29 -0.53
N VAL A 176 -8.59 14.05 0.48
CA VAL A 176 -7.30 13.90 1.20
C VAL A 176 -7.08 12.49 1.80
N GLY A 177 -8.16 11.78 2.16
CA GLY A 177 -8.12 10.45 2.79
C GLY A 177 -8.08 9.26 1.82
N LYS A 178 -8.16 9.48 0.50
CA LYS A 178 -8.11 8.41 -0.50
C LYS A 178 -6.71 8.24 -1.09
N ILE A 179 -6.45 7.08 -1.70
CA ILE A 179 -5.24 6.84 -2.49
C ILE A 179 -5.40 7.56 -3.83
N LEU A 180 -4.33 8.17 -4.35
CA LEU A 180 -4.40 8.87 -5.63
C LEU A 180 -4.63 7.87 -6.77
N ASP A 181 -5.68 8.12 -7.56
CA ASP A 181 -6.01 7.36 -8.76
C ASP A 181 -6.38 8.32 -9.91
N ALA A 182 -6.17 7.89 -11.15
CA ALA A 182 -6.50 8.65 -12.35
C ALA A 182 -7.99 9.00 -12.40
N GLU A 183 -8.86 8.11 -11.91
CA GLU A 183 -10.30 8.34 -11.87
C GLU A 183 -10.69 9.44 -10.87
N ILE A 184 -10.00 9.53 -9.73
CA ILE A 184 -10.23 10.59 -8.74
C ILE A 184 -9.88 11.96 -9.35
N CYS A 185 -8.74 12.04 -10.06
CA CYS A 185 -8.36 13.26 -10.79
C CYS A 185 -9.40 13.63 -11.85
N ARG A 186 -9.89 12.64 -12.62
CA ARG A 186 -10.93 12.86 -13.62
C ARG A 186 -12.23 13.38 -12.99
N GLN A 187 -12.71 12.75 -11.92
CA GLN A 187 -13.93 13.15 -11.22
C GLN A 187 -13.81 14.57 -10.63
N ALA A 188 -12.65 14.90 -10.05
CA ALA A 188 -12.39 16.24 -9.53
C ALA A 188 -12.41 17.32 -10.63
N ILE A 189 -11.95 17.01 -11.85
CA ILE A 189 -12.02 17.93 -12.99
C ILE A 189 -13.46 18.09 -13.48
N LEU A 190 -14.19 16.98 -13.63
CA LEU A 190 -15.56 16.98 -14.16
C LEU A 190 -16.58 17.65 -13.22
N SER A 191 -16.30 17.73 -11.92
CA SER A 191 -17.14 18.47 -10.97
C SER A 191 -17.14 19.99 -11.20
N THR A 192 -16.15 20.52 -11.94
CA THR A 192 -16.03 21.94 -12.25
C THR A 192 -16.61 22.31 -13.60
N LYS A 193 -17.18 23.53 -13.68
CA LYS A 193 -17.75 24.05 -14.93
C LYS A 193 -16.68 24.11 -16.05
N PRO A 194 -17.05 23.72 -17.29
CA PRO A 194 -16.18 23.90 -18.47
C PRO A 194 -15.67 25.34 -18.61
N ASP A 195 -14.49 25.48 -19.20
CA ASP A 195 -13.88 26.78 -19.56
C ASP A 195 -13.70 27.77 -18.39
N THR A 196 -13.41 27.26 -17.20
CA THR A 196 -13.11 28.09 -16.02
C THR A 196 -11.61 28.08 -15.67
N ARG A 197 -11.15 29.17 -15.03
CA ARG A 197 -9.78 29.25 -14.48
C ARG A 197 -9.50 28.10 -13.51
N THR A 198 -10.49 27.73 -12.70
CA THR A 198 -10.39 26.65 -11.71
C THR A 198 -10.19 25.30 -12.39
N ARG A 199 -10.90 25.02 -13.48
CA ARG A 199 -10.72 23.79 -14.27
C ARG A 199 -9.34 23.71 -14.90
N GLN A 200 -8.82 24.82 -15.41
CA GLN A 200 -7.44 24.91 -15.92
C GLN A 200 -6.40 24.63 -14.82
N ARG A 201 -6.61 25.13 -13.59
CA ARG A 201 -5.76 24.83 -12.42
C ARG A 201 -5.78 23.36 -12.08
N LEU A 202 -6.97 22.78 -11.95
CA LEU A 202 -7.17 21.36 -11.67
C LEU A 202 -6.43 20.48 -12.68
N CYS A 203 -6.59 20.75 -13.99
CA CYS A 203 -5.88 19.99 -15.02
C CYS A 203 -4.36 20.10 -14.88
N MET A 204 -3.84 21.30 -14.62
CA MET A 204 -2.40 21.53 -14.44
C MET A 204 -1.85 20.81 -13.19
N VAL A 205 -2.49 21.01 -12.04
CA VAL A 205 -2.03 20.47 -10.75
C VAL A 205 -2.22 18.95 -10.69
N CYS A 206 -3.36 18.40 -11.14
CA CYS A 206 -3.57 16.95 -11.21
C CYS A 206 -2.57 16.27 -12.16
N GLY A 207 -2.21 16.93 -13.28
CA GLY A 207 -1.16 16.42 -14.17
C GLY A 207 0.22 16.40 -13.52
N LEU A 208 0.58 17.45 -12.77
CA LEU A 208 1.84 17.49 -12.02
C LEU A 208 1.87 16.44 -10.89
N LEU A 209 0.78 16.34 -10.14
CA LEU A 209 0.64 15.39 -9.04
C LEU A 209 0.70 13.93 -9.54
N ALA A 210 0.05 13.63 -10.66
CA ALA A 210 0.10 12.30 -11.27
C ALA A 210 1.52 11.96 -11.77
N LYS A 211 2.23 12.92 -12.38
CA LYS A 211 3.65 12.74 -12.75
C LYS A 211 4.53 12.49 -11.53
N PHE A 212 4.30 13.19 -10.42
CA PHE A 212 5.02 13.00 -9.17
C PHE A 212 4.75 11.60 -8.57
N ALA A 213 3.50 11.15 -8.59
CA ALA A 213 3.09 9.83 -8.15
C ALA A 213 3.40 8.70 -9.17
N LYS A 214 3.98 9.02 -10.34
CA LYS A 214 4.26 8.09 -11.44
C LYS A 214 3.01 7.35 -11.96
N ILE A 215 1.85 8.01 -11.92
CA ILE A 215 0.58 7.50 -12.44
C ILE A 215 0.40 7.99 -13.88
N THR A 216 -0.05 7.11 -14.77
CA THR A 216 -0.40 7.44 -16.15
C THR A 216 -1.74 8.19 -16.19
N PHE A 217 -1.67 9.52 -16.26
CA PHE A 217 -2.85 10.38 -16.37
C PHE A 217 -2.57 11.58 -17.28
N ASP A 218 -3.38 11.73 -18.33
CA ASP A 218 -3.33 12.89 -19.22
C ASP A 218 -4.54 13.82 -18.99
N PRO A 219 -4.33 15.02 -18.42
CA PRO A 219 -5.39 16.00 -18.20
C PRO A 219 -5.72 16.86 -19.43
N SER A 220 -4.94 16.75 -20.52
CA SER A 220 -5.05 17.62 -21.71
C SER A 220 -6.46 17.70 -22.31
N PRO A 221 -7.21 16.59 -22.44
CA PRO A 221 -8.57 16.61 -23.01
C PRO A 221 -9.58 17.43 -22.18
N TYR A 222 -9.31 17.64 -20.88
CA TYR A 222 -10.29 18.21 -19.97
C TYR A 222 -10.07 19.70 -19.67
N LYS A 223 -8.99 20.31 -20.17
CA LYS A 223 -8.57 21.69 -19.81
C LYS A 223 -9.54 22.79 -20.25
N GLY A 224 -10.20 22.60 -21.39
CA GLY A 224 -11.07 23.61 -22.00
C GLY A 224 -10.29 24.78 -22.64
N ASN A 225 -11.04 25.78 -23.11
CA ASN A 225 -10.59 26.93 -23.89
C ASN A 225 -10.48 28.23 -23.07
N TYR A 226 -10.41 28.14 -21.74
CA TYR A 226 -10.28 29.31 -20.88
C TYR A 226 -9.04 30.15 -21.22
N SER A 227 -9.23 31.45 -21.45
CA SER A 227 -8.16 32.43 -21.67
C SER A 227 -8.39 33.69 -20.82
N PRO A 228 -7.36 34.26 -20.16
CA PRO A 228 -7.52 35.55 -19.47
C PRO A 228 -8.05 36.68 -20.36
N LYS A 229 -7.79 36.60 -21.68
CA LYS A 229 -8.23 37.56 -22.69
C LYS A 229 -9.72 37.42 -23.05
N SER A 230 -10.38 36.32 -22.67
CA SER A 230 -11.81 36.13 -22.90
C SER A 230 -12.70 36.82 -21.85
N ARG A 231 -12.09 37.50 -20.87
CA ARG A 231 -12.82 38.33 -19.91
C ARG A 231 -13.15 39.66 -20.56
N SER A 232 -14.42 40.04 -20.57
CA SER A 232 -14.80 41.41 -20.89
C SER A 232 -14.04 42.36 -19.94
N PRO A 233 -13.46 43.46 -20.46
CA PRO A 233 -12.88 44.49 -19.62
C PRO A 233 -13.91 44.89 -18.58
N ARG A 234 -13.49 45.00 -17.31
CA ARG A 234 -14.33 45.67 -16.32
C ARG A 234 -14.51 47.08 -16.82
N LEU A 235 -15.74 47.45 -17.21
CA LEU A 235 -16.09 48.82 -17.54
C LEU A 235 -15.64 49.69 -16.36
N SER A 236 -14.60 50.49 -16.58
CA SER A 236 -14.12 51.41 -15.57
C SER A 236 -15.20 52.46 -15.33
N LEU A 237 -15.30 52.97 -14.10
CA LEU A 237 -16.21 54.08 -13.80
C LEU A 237 -15.96 55.28 -14.74
N SER A 238 -14.72 55.46 -15.20
CA SER A 238 -14.36 56.45 -16.22
C SER A 238 -15.08 56.25 -17.56
N PHE A 239 -15.32 55.00 -17.99
CA PHE A 239 -16.07 54.72 -19.22
C PHE A 239 -17.55 55.11 -19.09
N PHE A 240 -18.14 54.93 -17.90
CA PHE A 240 -19.49 55.39 -17.59
C PHE A 240 -19.58 56.92 -17.50
N VAL A 241 -18.63 57.57 -16.82
CA VAL A 241 -18.59 59.03 -16.67
C VAL A 241 -18.43 59.73 -18.02
N VAL A 242 -17.55 59.23 -18.89
CA VAL A 242 -17.31 59.82 -20.22
C VAL A 242 -18.54 59.65 -21.14
N ASN A 243 -19.20 58.49 -21.13
CA ASN A 243 -20.42 58.31 -21.93
C ASN A 243 -21.62 59.09 -21.40
N CYS A 244 -21.78 59.20 -20.07
CA CYS A 244 -22.83 60.04 -19.48
C CYS A 244 -22.62 61.53 -19.78
N PHE A 245 -21.37 62.02 -19.75
CA PHE A 245 -21.07 63.41 -20.14
C PHE A 245 -21.34 63.67 -21.62
N ARG A 246 -21.00 62.71 -22.50
CA ARG A 246 -21.23 62.85 -23.94
C ARG A 246 -22.72 62.95 -24.28
N ILE A 247 -23.55 62.07 -23.68
CA ILE A 247 -25.01 62.08 -23.85
C ILE A 247 -25.62 63.36 -23.24
N ALA A 248 -25.12 63.84 -22.10
CA ALA A 248 -25.60 65.08 -21.49
C ALA A 248 -25.25 66.35 -22.30
N VAL A 249 -24.17 66.33 -23.08
CA VAL A 249 -23.78 67.43 -23.97
C VAL A 249 -24.60 67.40 -25.28
N GLU A 250 -24.87 66.21 -25.85
CA GLU A 250 -25.74 66.05 -27.02
C GLU A 250 -27.21 66.45 -26.73
N LEU A 251 -27.67 66.35 -25.47
CA LEU A 251 -29.01 66.80 -25.06
C LEU A 251 -29.10 68.28 -24.68
N ARG A 252 -27.99 69.03 -24.71
CA ARG A 252 -27.92 70.44 -24.30
C ARG A 252 -27.61 71.40 -25.46
N THR A 253 -27.46 70.90 -26.68
CA THR A 253 -27.47 71.76 -27.88
C THR A 253 -28.92 72.01 -28.30
N PRO A 254 -29.43 73.25 -28.20
CA PRO A 254 -30.71 73.58 -28.81
C PRO A 254 -30.53 73.51 -30.33
N ASN A 255 -31.37 72.73 -31.01
CA ASN A 255 -31.73 73.07 -32.39
C ASN A 255 -32.51 74.38 -32.31
N ASP A 256 -32.00 75.40 -33.03
CA ASP A 256 -32.65 76.65 -33.48
C ASP A 256 -33.83 77.21 -32.66
#